data_AF-A0A961AW57-F1
#
_entry.id   AF-A0A961AW57-F1
#
_cell.length_a   1.000
_cell.length_b   1.000
_cell.length_c   1.000
_cell.angle_alpha   90.00
_cell.angle_beta   90.00
_cell.angle_gamma   90.00
#
_symmetry.space_group_name_H-M   'P 1'
#
loop_
_entity.id
_entity.type
_entity.pdbx_description
1 polymer ?
#
loop_
_entity_poly.entity_id
_entity_poly.type
_entity_poly.pdbx_seq_one_letter_code
_entity_poly.pdbx_strand_id
1 'polypeptide(L)'
;MTHRSCLLAGIAAIAVALSGCGEKKAVLHVFTWDDYIKPELVTRFETENNCQVMLDTFDSNEAMLAKLKAGASGYDILVPSSYMVKILGREGMIQELDHTKIPNIGNIDDEYLKETAFDKKMKMSVPYMLAPTAIGYIEGKVENPEPSWHLLERPELKGRIT
;
A
#
# COMPACT_ATOMS: atom_id res chain seq x y z
N MET A 1 -13.44 34.69 74.42
CA MET A 1 -13.70 33.30 73.97
C MET A 1 -14.05 33.35 72.50
N THR A 2 -13.40 32.73 71.53
CA THR A 2 -12.18 31.92 71.42
C THR A 2 -12.01 31.71 69.92
N HIS A 3 -10.81 31.91 69.39
CA HIS A 3 -10.41 31.46 68.05
C HIS A 3 -10.55 29.93 67.93
N ARG A 4 -10.94 29.45 66.74
CA ARG A 4 -10.75 28.11 66.11
C ARG A 4 -11.96 27.87 65.18
N SER A 5 -11.84 27.58 63.89
CA SER A 5 -11.18 26.39 63.32
C SER A 5 -11.05 26.48 61.79
N CYS A 6 -9.95 25.92 61.28
CA CYS A 6 -9.82 25.13 60.03
C CYS A 6 -10.29 25.78 58.72
N LEU A 7 -9.43 26.27 57.81
CA LEU A 7 -8.32 25.58 57.13
C LEU A 7 -8.80 24.21 56.60
N LEU A 8 -9.39 24.19 55.40
CA LEU A 8 -9.51 23.06 54.44
C LEU A 8 -10.74 23.28 53.53
N ALA A 9 -10.57 23.99 52.41
CA ALA A 9 -11.48 23.85 51.26
C ALA A 9 -10.79 24.34 49.99
N GLY A 10 -10.47 23.41 49.09
CA GLY A 10 -10.45 23.71 47.66
C GLY A 10 -9.09 23.86 46.97
N ILE A 11 -8.12 22.97 47.22
CA ILE A 11 -7.11 22.62 46.20
C ILE A 11 -7.85 21.88 45.07
N ALA A 12 -8.58 22.60 44.22
CA ALA A 12 -9.36 22.03 43.13
C ALA A 12 -9.27 22.90 41.86
N ALA A 13 -8.07 23.39 41.54
CA ALA A 13 -7.86 24.24 40.35
C ALA A 13 -6.56 23.92 39.57
N ILE A 14 -5.95 22.73 39.75
CA ILE A 14 -4.78 22.32 38.96
C ILE A 14 -4.93 20.86 38.52
N ALA A 15 -5.93 20.58 37.69
CA ALA A 15 -6.07 19.27 37.05
C ALA A 15 -6.59 19.37 35.60
N VAL A 16 -6.38 20.51 34.92
CA VAL A 16 -6.81 20.72 33.52
C VAL A 16 -5.67 21.30 32.67
N ALA A 17 -4.49 20.67 32.72
CA ALA A 17 -3.38 21.03 31.83
C ALA A 17 -2.46 19.86 31.48
N LEU A 18 -2.99 18.63 31.44
CA LEU A 18 -2.32 17.46 30.88
C LEU A 18 -3.17 16.86 29.76
N SER A 19 -3.75 17.70 28.90
CA SER A 19 -4.04 17.28 27.54
C SER A 19 -2.71 17.20 26.83
N GLY A 20 -2.10 16.02 26.85
CA GLY A 20 -0.81 15.76 26.22
C GLY A 20 -0.81 16.28 24.78
N CYS A 21 0.03 17.28 24.52
CA CYS A 21 0.56 17.53 23.19
C CYS A 21 1.41 16.32 22.80
N GLY A 22 0.76 15.23 22.39
CA GLY A 22 1.45 14.22 21.60
C GLY A 22 1.81 14.84 20.26
N GLU A 23 3.06 14.68 19.82
CA GLU A 23 3.44 15.02 18.45
C GLU A 23 2.49 14.31 17.48
N LYS A 24 1.80 15.07 16.62
CA LYS A 24 1.05 14.47 15.52
C LYS A 24 2.06 13.84 14.57
N LYS A 25 2.18 12.51 14.63
CA LYS A 25 3.00 11.76 13.69
C LYS A 25 2.47 11.96 12.27
N ALA A 26 3.38 12.12 11.31
CA ALA A 26 3.02 12.10 9.91
C ALA A 26 2.37 10.74 9.58
N VAL A 27 1.33 10.75 8.75
CA VAL A 27 0.65 9.54 8.29
C VAL A 27 0.89 9.41 6.80
N LEU A 28 1.40 8.26 6.37
CA LEU A 28 1.57 7.88 4.98
C LEU A 28 0.43 6.96 4.56
N HIS A 29 -0.41 7.41 3.63
CA HIS A 29 -1.54 6.64 3.12
C HIS A 29 -1.13 5.88 1.86
N VAL A 30 -1.16 4.56 1.92
CA VAL A 30 -0.77 3.67 0.82
C VAL A 30 -1.98 2.84 0.39
N PHE A 31 -2.30 2.87 -0.90
CA PHE A 31 -3.33 2.04 -1.50
C PHE A 31 -2.67 0.94 -2.34
N THR A 32 -2.77 -0.32 -1.91
CA THR A 32 -2.00 -1.45 -2.47
C THR A 32 -2.85 -2.70 -2.66
N TRP A 33 -2.29 -3.75 -3.26
CA TRP A 33 -2.89 -5.08 -3.27
C TRP A 33 -2.89 -5.68 -1.87
N ASP A 34 -3.85 -6.58 -1.62
CA ASP A 34 -3.84 -7.42 -0.43
C ASP A 34 -2.62 -8.37 -0.41
N ASP A 35 -2.12 -8.69 0.78
CA ASP A 35 -0.94 -9.55 1.01
C ASP A 35 0.37 -9.14 0.26
N TYR A 36 0.49 -7.88 -0.16
CA TYR A 36 1.62 -7.41 -0.97
C TYR A 36 2.80 -6.83 -0.17
N ILE A 37 2.55 -6.37 1.06
CA ILE A 37 3.56 -5.76 1.93
C ILE A 37 3.66 -6.57 3.21
N LYS A 38 4.88 -7.00 3.57
CA LYS A 38 5.11 -7.71 4.82
C LYS A 38 4.90 -6.78 6.03
N PRO A 39 4.11 -7.16 7.05
CA PRO A 39 3.83 -6.30 8.21
C PRO A 39 5.08 -5.83 8.95
N GLU A 40 6.13 -6.64 9.01
CA GLU A 40 7.38 -6.25 9.66
C GLU A 40 8.09 -5.08 8.97
N LEU A 41 7.91 -4.90 7.67
CA LEU A 41 8.48 -3.77 6.92
C LEU A 41 7.74 -2.47 7.25
N VAL A 42 6.43 -2.55 7.46
CA VAL A 42 5.59 -1.42 7.88
C VAL A 42 6.05 -0.95 9.26
N THR A 43 6.10 -1.87 10.23
CA THR A 43 6.56 -1.58 11.60
C THR A 43 7.96 -0.98 11.62
N ARG A 44 8.88 -1.53 10.83
CA ARG A 44 10.23 -1.00 10.72
C ARG A 44 10.24 0.42 10.15
N PHE A 45 9.50 0.67 9.08
CA PHE A 45 9.41 1.99 8.45
C PHE A 45 8.82 3.04 9.41
N GLU A 46 7.73 2.71 10.11
CA GLU A 46 7.12 3.60 11.11
C GLU A 46 8.08 3.95 12.25
N THR A 47 8.87 2.98 12.71
CA THR A 47 9.86 3.15 13.78
C THR A 47 11.02 4.04 13.32
N GLU A 48 11.59 3.75 12.14
CA GLU A 48 12.75 4.47 11.61
C GLU A 48 12.43 5.93 11.25
N ASN A 49 11.18 6.20 10.84
CA ASN A 49 10.78 7.52 10.33
C ASN A 49 9.84 8.29 11.28
N ASN A 50 9.57 7.76 12.48
CA ASN A 50 8.62 8.32 13.45
C ASN A 50 7.28 8.74 12.80
N CYS A 51 6.71 7.85 11.99
CA CYS A 51 5.47 8.08 11.25
C CYS A 51 4.46 6.95 11.51
N GLN A 52 3.29 7.06 10.91
CA GLN A 52 2.31 5.99 10.77
C GLN A 52 2.11 5.66 9.30
N VAL A 53 1.85 4.41 8.98
CA VAL A 53 1.52 3.95 7.62
C VAL A 53 0.13 3.36 7.64
N MET A 54 -0.78 3.97 6.90
CA MET A 54 -2.13 3.45 6.71
C MET A 54 -2.21 2.72 5.38
N LEU A 55 -2.35 1.40 5.45
CA LEU A 55 -2.59 0.56 4.29
C LEU A 55 -4.10 0.44 4.05
N ASP A 56 -4.51 0.76 2.83
CA ASP A 56 -5.80 0.39 2.26
C ASP A 56 -5.53 -0.61 1.14
N THR A 57 -6.45 -1.57 0.93
CA THR A 57 -6.24 -2.65 -0.03
C THR A 57 -7.31 -2.71 -1.11
N PHE A 58 -6.92 -3.16 -2.30
CA PHE A 58 -7.81 -3.44 -3.42
C PHE A 58 -7.51 -4.81 -4.04
N ASP A 59 -8.52 -5.40 -4.67
CA ASP A 59 -8.48 -6.73 -5.30
C ASP A 59 -8.33 -6.67 -6.84
N SER A 60 -8.50 -5.48 -7.42
CA SER A 60 -8.36 -5.24 -8.84
C SER A 60 -7.99 -3.78 -9.10
N ASN A 61 -7.26 -3.55 -10.20
CA ASN A 61 -6.96 -2.19 -10.64
C ASN A 61 -8.26 -1.40 -10.93
N GLU A 62 -9.28 -2.08 -11.43
CA GLU A 62 -10.58 -1.50 -11.77
C GLU A 62 -11.33 -1.05 -10.52
N ALA A 63 -11.34 -1.84 -9.44
CA ALA A 63 -11.91 -1.43 -8.17
C ALA A 63 -11.17 -0.22 -7.57
N MET A 64 -9.83 -0.23 -7.63
CA MET A 64 -9.00 0.91 -7.22
C MET A 64 -9.37 2.17 -8.02
N LEU A 65 -9.40 2.09 -9.35
CA LEU A 65 -9.74 3.23 -10.22
C LEU A 65 -11.17 3.75 -9.95
N ALA A 66 -12.13 2.85 -9.79
CA ALA A 66 -13.52 3.21 -9.49
C ALA A 66 -13.62 3.97 -8.16
N LYS A 67 -12.91 3.50 -7.11
CA LYS A 67 -12.88 4.16 -5.79
C LYS A 67 -12.28 5.57 -5.89
N LEU A 68 -11.17 5.73 -6.61
CA LEU A 68 -10.56 7.05 -6.84
C LEU A 68 -11.51 7.99 -7.62
N LYS A 69 -12.15 7.50 -8.69
CA LYS A 69 -13.13 8.29 -9.47
C LYS A 69 -14.39 8.63 -8.70
N ALA A 70 -14.78 7.82 -7.72
CA ALA A 70 -15.88 8.11 -6.81
C ALA A 70 -15.55 9.19 -5.77
N GLY A 71 -14.33 9.74 -5.78
CA GLY A 71 -13.89 10.83 -4.92
C GLY A 71 -13.05 10.41 -3.72
N ALA A 72 -12.68 9.13 -3.61
CA ALA A 72 -11.68 8.72 -2.64
C ALA A 72 -10.36 9.46 -2.96
N SER A 73 -9.80 10.11 -1.95
CA SER A 73 -8.63 10.97 -2.05
C SER A 73 -7.82 10.89 -0.76
N GLY A 74 -6.65 11.52 -0.75
CA GLY A 74 -5.74 11.47 0.40
C GLY A 74 -4.81 10.26 0.44
N TYR A 75 -4.68 9.50 -0.65
CA TYR A 75 -3.62 8.51 -0.80
C TYR A 75 -2.34 9.18 -1.31
N ASP A 76 -1.21 8.88 -0.66
CA ASP A 76 0.11 9.38 -1.02
C ASP A 76 0.80 8.46 -2.03
N ILE A 77 0.60 7.14 -1.89
CA ILE A 77 1.21 6.10 -2.73
C ILE A 77 0.12 5.14 -3.24
N LEU A 78 0.16 4.84 -4.53
CA LEU A 78 -0.64 3.80 -5.16
C LEU A 78 0.29 2.69 -5.67
N VAL A 79 -0.13 1.43 -5.59
CA VAL A 79 0.62 0.28 -6.13
C VAL A 79 -0.14 -0.44 -7.27
N PRO A 80 -0.55 0.24 -8.35
CA PRO A 80 -1.29 -0.37 -9.44
C PRO A 80 -0.39 -1.17 -10.39
N SER A 81 -0.99 -2.00 -11.24
CA SER A 81 -0.26 -2.63 -12.35
C SER A 81 0.14 -1.60 -13.42
N SER A 82 1.17 -1.92 -14.21
CA SER A 82 1.76 -1.03 -15.23
C SER A 82 0.76 -0.42 -16.22
N TYR A 83 -0.26 -1.16 -16.67
CA TYR A 83 -1.27 -0.61 -17.58
C TYR A 83 -2.14 0.44 -16.90
N MET A 84 -2.41 0.27 -15.61
CA MET A 84 -3.23 1.18 -14.83
C MET A 84 -2.45 2.45 -14.50
N VAL A 85 -1.13 2.39 -14.29
CA VAL A 85 -0.29 3.61 -14.23
C VAL A 85 -0.45 4.46 -15.50
N LYS A 86 -0.47 3.86 -16.69
CA LYS A 86 -0.69 4.61 -17.95
C LYS A 86 -2.04 5.33 -17.96
N ILE A 87 -3.09 4.67 -17.47
CA ILE A 87 -4.43 5.25 -17.41
C ILE A 87 -4.44 6.42 -16.42
N LEU A 88 -3.97 6.22 -15.20
CA LEU A 88 -3.90 7.25 -14.17
C LEU A 88 -3.07 8.47 -14.63
N GLY A 89 -1.93 8.23 -15.28
CA GLY A 89 -1.08 9.29 -15.81
C GLY A 89 -1.77 10.08 -16.92
N ARG A 90 -2.44 9.39 -17.86
CA ARG A 90 -3.22 10.04 -18.93
C ARG A 90 -4.37 10.86 -18.39
N GLU A 91 -5.01 10.40 -17.31
CA GLU A 91 -6.11 11.10 -16.66
C GLU A 91 -5.66 12.18 -15.66
N GLY A 92 -4.35 12.40 -15.50
CA GLY A 92 -3.80 13.41 -14.59
C GLY A 92 -4.04 13.12 -13.12
N MET A 93 -4.24 11.85 -12.76
CA MET A 93 -4.56 11.41 -11.39
C MET A 93 -3.32 11.10 -10.55
N ILE A 94 -2.14 11.07 -11.17
CA ILE A 94 -0.84 10.86 -10.51
C ILE A 94 0.14 11.94 -10.99
N GLN A 95 1.15 12.21 -10.16
CA GLN A 95 2.18 13.22 -10.43
C GLN A 95 3.48 12.60 -10.91
N GLU A 96 4.33 13.42 -11.54
CA GLU A 96 5.71 13.03 -11.85
C GLU A 96 6.52 12.87 -10.57
N LEU A 97 7.41 11.87 -10.55
CA LEU A 97 8.29 11.58 -9.45
C LEU A 97 9.49 12.52 -9.46
N ASP A 98 9.76 13.13 -8.31
CA ASP A 98 11.00 13.87 -8.07
C ASP A 98 12.12 12.89 -7.69
N HIS A 99 12.92 12.49 -8.67
CA HIS A 99 14.00 11.52 -8.48
C HIS A 99 15.07 11.99 -7.49
N THR A 100 15.19 13.30 -7.23
CA THR A 100 16.13 13.81 -6.23
C THR A 100 15.78 13.36 -4.81
N LYS A 101 14.53 12.96 -4.58
CA LYS A 101 14.03 12.41 -3.31
C LYS A 101 14.03 10.89 -3.24
N ILE A 102 14.44 10.21 -4.31
CA ILE A 102 14.44 8.74 -4.42
C ILE A 102 15.87 8.28 -4.71
N PRO A 103 16.81 8.39 -3.76
CA PRO A 103 18.22 8.08 -4.01
C PRO A 103 18.44 6.61 -4.41
N ASN A 104 17.54 5.72 -3.99
CA ASN A 104 17.59 4.29 -4.31
C ASN A 104 17.03 3.93 -5.69
N ILE A 105 16.60 4.93 -6.50
CA ILE A 105 16.03 4.68 -7.83
C ILE A 105 17.03 4.00 -8.79
N GLY A 106 18.33 4.17 -8.55
CA GLY A 106 19.39 3.50 -9.30
C GLY A 106 19.56 2.01 -9.00
N ASN A 107 18.81 1.45 -8.05
CA ASN A 107 18.85 0.01 -7.73
C ASN A 107 17.90 -0.83 -8.60
N ILE A 108 17.13 -0.19 -9.48
CA ILE A 108 16.21 -0.89 -10.38
C ILE A 108 16.99 -1.52 -11.53
N ASP A 109 16.60 -2.74 -11.90
CA ASP A 109 17.23 -3.50 -12.97
C ASP A 109 17.16 -2.77 -14.33
N ASP A 110 18.34 -2.47 -14.87
CA ASP A 110 18.51 -1.77 -16.15
C ASP A 110 17.95 -2.53 -17.35
N GLU A 111 18.02 -3.86 -17.36
CA GLU A 111 17.50 -4.70 -18.43
C GLU A 111 15.98 -4.68 -18.41
N TYR A 112 15.36 -4.78 -17.22
CA TYR A 112 13.92 -4.60 -17.06
C TYR A 112 13.47 -3.24 -17.61
N LEU A 113 14.17 -2.15 -17.25
CA LEU A 113 13.84 -0.80 -17.71
C LEU A 113 13.96 -0.66 -19.24
N LYS A 114 14.93 -1.30 -19.86
CA LYS A 114 15.15 -1.24 -21.31
C LYS A 114 14.15 -2.06 -22.09
N GLU A 115 13.89 -3.29 -21.66
CA GLU A 115 13.18 -4.29 -22.47
C GLU A 115 11.69 -4.41 -22.12
N THR A 116 11.32 -4.20 -20.85
CA THR A 116 9.98 -4.55 -20.35
C THR A 116 9.19 -3.35 -19.85
N ALA A 117 9.83 -2.43 -19.12
CA ALA A 117 9.14 -1.29 -18.51
C ALA A 117 8.49 -0.39 -19.56
N PHE A 118 7.24 0.02 -19.32
CA PHE A 118 6.61 1.02 -20.17
C PHE A 118 7.11 2.44 -19.84
N ASP A 119 7.36 2.72 -18.55
CA ASP A 119 7.91 3.97 -18.04
C ASP A 119 9.42 3.79 -17.81
N LYS A 120 10.18 3.74 -18.90
CA LYS A 120 11.62 3.43 -18.88
C LYS A 120 12.44 4.42 -18.07
N LYS A 121 11.94 5.65 -17.92
CA LYS A 121 12.60 6.71 -17.14
C LYS A 121 12.04 6.82 -15.74
N MET A 122 11.11 5.96 -15.33
CA MET A 122 10.43 6.04 -14.03
C MET A 122 9.87 7.43 -13.74
N LYS A 123 9.32 8.11 -14.76
CA LYS A 123 8.82 9.48 -14.63
C LYS A 123 7.60 9.54 -13.72
N MET A 124 6.74 8.52 -13.78
CA MET A 124 5.47 8.46 -13.05
C MET A 124 5.42 7.27 -12.07
N SER A 125 6.30 6.28 -12.22
CA SER A 125 6.26 5.05 -11.43
C SER A 125 7.63 4.45 -11.20
N VAL A 126 7.80 3.77 -10.07
CA VAL A 126 8.95 2.91 -9.76
C VAL A 126 8.47 1.45 -9.74
N PRO A 127 9.17 0.51 -10.40
CA PRO A 127 8.80 -0.91 -10.35
C PRO A 127 8.87 -1.46 -8.92
N TYR A 128 7.83 -2.20 -8.51
CA TYR A 128 7.77 -2.83 -7.18
C TYR A 128 8.01 -4.34 -7.24
N MET A 129 7.14 -5.05 -7.98
CA MET A 129 7.23 -6.49 -8.17
C MET A 129 6.88 -6.85 -9.60
N LEU A 130 7.60 -7.84 -10.15
CA LEU A 130 7.28 -8.46 -11.43
C LEU A 130 6.94 -9.93 -11.16
N ALA A 131 5.74 -10.35 -11.54
CA ALA A 131 5.32 -11.73 -11.48
C ALA A 131 4.50 -12.07 -12.74
N PRO A 132 4.67 -13.26 -13.32
CA PRO A 132 3.78 -13.74 -14.38
C PRO A 132 2.43 -14.18 -13.77
N THR A 133 1.36 -14.06 -14.55
CA THR A 133 0.14 -14.82 -14.29
C THR A 133 0.38 -16.28 -14.66
N ALA A 134 0.09 -17.19 -13.74
CA ALA A 134 0.34 -18.61 -13.89
C ALA A 134 -0.86 -19.45 -13.44
N ILE A 135 -0.88 -20.72 -13.84
CA ILE A 135 -1.85 -21.69 -13.34
C ILE A 135 -1.27 -22.35 -12.08
N GLY A 136 -1.92 -22.11 -10.94
CA GLY A 136 -1.71 -22.89 -9.72
C GLY A 136 -2.67 -24.07 -9.66
N TYR A 137 -2.19 -25.25 -9.24
CA TYR A 137 -3.04 -26.42 -9.02
C TYR A 137 -2.61 -27.17 -7.75
N ILE A 138 -3.53 -27.93 -7.18
CA ILE A 138 -3.25 -28.77 -6.01
C ILE A 138 -2.58 -30.06 -6.48
N GLU A 139 -1.39 -30.33 -5.95
CA GLU A 139 -0.65 -31.57 -6.24
C GLU A 139 -1.50 -32.81 -5.91
N GLY A 140 -1.48 -33.81 -6.80
CA GLY A 140 -2.29 -35.03 -6.68
C GLY A 140 -3.78 -34.85 -6.98
N LYS A 141 -4.27 -33.64 -7.29
CA LYS A 141 -5.66 -33.40 -7.72
C LYS A 141 -5.82 -33.22 -9.23
N VAL A 142 -4.71 -33.02 -9.94
CA VAL A 142 -4.63 -32.91 -11.40
C VAL A 142 -3.64 -33.96 -11.89
N GLU A 143 -4.14 -34.95 -12.62
CA GLU A 143 -3.31 -36.03 -13.18
C GLU A 143 -2.56 -35.53 -14.43
N ASN A 144 -1.25 -35.80 -14.50
CA ASN A 144 -0.38 -35.42 -15.60
C ASN A 144 -0.59 -33.96 -16.07
N PRO A 145 -0.34 -32.97 -15.20
CA PRO A 145 -0.54 -31.57 -15.54
C PRO A 145 0.48 -31.14 -16.61
N GLU A 146 -0.01 -30.83 -17.80
CA GLU A 146 0.79 -30.25 -18.88
C GLU A 146 1.09 -28.77 -18.59
N PRO A 147 2.30 -28.27 -18.87
CA PRO A 147 2.66 -26.87 -18.71
C PRO A 147 2.09 -26.03 -19.87
N SER A 148 0.76 -25.97 -19.98
CA SER A 148 0.03 -25.29 -21.05
C SER A 148 -1.27 -24.69 -20.53
N TRP A 149 -1.73 -23.60 -21.17
CA TRP A 149 -3.06 -23.05 -20.92
C TRP A 149 -4.20 -24.03 -21.27
N HIS A 150 -3.93 -25.02 -22.13
CA HIS A 150 -4.85 -26.12 -22.43
C HIS A 150 -5.23 -26.96 -21.20
N LEU A 151 -4.45 -26.89 -20.12
CA LEU A 151 -4.83 -27.47 -18.83
C LEU A 151 -6.22 -27.00 -18.38
N LEU A 152 -6.58 -25.74 -18.63
CA LEU A 152 -7.89 -25.16 -18.26
C LEU A 152 -9.05 -25.68 -19.12
N GLU A 153 -8.76 -26.26 -20.28
CA GLU A 153 -9.76 -26.77 -21.24
C GLU A 153 -10.10 -28.25 -21.01
N ARG A 154 -9.34 -28.93 -20.13
CA ARG A 154 -9.48 -30.36 -19.85
C ARG A 154 -10.88 -30.69 -19.30
N PRO A 155 -11.67 -31.54 -19.98
CA PRO A 155 -13.05 -31.84 -19.58
C PRO A 155 -13.19 -32.37 -18.15
N GLU A 156 -12.21 -33.11 -17.65
CA GLU A 156 -12.15 -33.68 -16.30
C GLU A 156 -11.94 -32.64 -15.20
N LEU A 157 -11.49 -31.43 -15.54
CA LEU A 157 -11.38 -30.30 -14.62
C LEU A 157 -12.64 -29.43 -14.61
N LYS A 158 -13.64 -29.74 -15.43
CA LYS A 158 -14.91 -29.01 -15.47
C LYS A 158 -15.56 -28.97 -14.08
N GLY A 159 -15.91 -27.77 -13.62
CA GLY A 159 -16.47 -27.55 -12.28
C GLY A 159 -15.46 -27.62 -11.14
N ARG A 160 -14.16 -27.70 -11.44
CA ARG A 160 -13.05 -27.78 -10.47
C ARG A 160 -12.00 -26.67 -10.65
N ILE A 161 -12.30 -25.66 -11.47
CA ILE A 161 -11.46 -24.49 -11.74
C ILE A 161 -12.19 -23.25 -11.21
N THR A 162 -11.45 -22.32 -10.61
CA THR A 162 -11.94 -21.02 -10.12
C THR A 162 -11.16 -19.90 -10.77
#